data_AF-A0A7L8EY81-F1
#
_entry.id   AF-A0A7L8EY81-F1
#
_cell.length_a   1.000
_cell.length_b   1.000
_cell.length_c   1.000
_cell.angle_alpha   90.00
_cell.angle_beta   90.00
_cell.angle_gamma   90.00
#
_symmetry.space_group_name_H-M   'P 1'
#
loop_
_entity.id
_entity.type
_entity.pdbx_description
1 polymer ?
#
loop_
_entity_poly.entity_id
_entity_poly.type
_entity_poly.pdbx_seq_one_letter_code
_entity_poly.pdbx_strand_id
1 'polypeptide(L)' 'MFIYIFIFIFRCFTLGISRNKYCKTGWSIQLFFQIALHGKDIELLERVQNYFGVGKIYKHGPQSIILRISSVKHL' A
#
# COMPACT_ATOMS: atom_id res chain seq x y z
N MET A 1 6.78 -0.60 20.76
CA MET A 1 5.58 0.18 21.15
C MET A 1 5.28 1.35 20.19
N PHE A 2 6.26 2.06 19.64
CA PHE A 2 6.04 3.23 18.76
C PHE A 2 5.46 2.93 17.36
N ILE A 3 5.79 1.76 16.77
CA ILE A 3 5.36 1.42 15.40
C ILE A 3 3.83 1.25 15.30
N TYR A 4 3.18 0.66 16.31
CA TYR A 4 1.73 0.43 16.29
C TYR A 4 0.90 1.71 16.29
N ILE A 5 1.33 2.73 17.06
CA ILE A 5 0.64 4.02 17.15
C ILE A 5 0.73 4.77 15.81
N PHE A 6 1.90 4.73 15.16
CA PHE A 6 2.10 5.39 13.87
C PHE A 6 1.37 4.69 12.73
N ILE A 7 1.33 3.34 12.74
CA ILE A 7 0.56 2.55 11.79
C ILE A 7 -0.95 2.84 11.90
N PHE A 8 -1.47 3.13 13.09
CA PHE A 8 -2.91 3.37 13.26
C PHE A 8 -3.39 4.71 12.70
N ILE A 9 -2.56 5.76 12.75
CA ILE A 9 -2.98 7.13 12.40
C ILE A 9 -2.91 7.40 10.89
N PHE A 10 -1.99 6.78 10.15
CA PHE A 10 -1.80 7.02 8.71
C PHE A 10 -2.41 5.95 7.78
N ARG A 11 -3.23 5.05 8.35
CA ARG A 11 -3.77 3.88 7.65
C ARG A 11 -4.81 4.26 6.60
N CYS A 12 -4.47 4.20 5.31
CA CYS A 12 -5.43 4.31 4.21
C CYS A 12 -5.70 2.91 3.61
N PHE A 13 -6.93 2.41 3.79
CA PHE A 13 -7.42 1.22 3.11
C PHE A 13 -8.13 1.63 1.84
N THR A 14 -7.58 1.25 0.69
CA THR A 14 -8.18 1.59 -0.60
C THR A 14 -8.72 0.34 -1.27
N LEU A 15 -10.01 0.38 -1.57
CA LEU A 15 -10.68 -0.59 -2.42
C LEU A 15 -10.70 -0.05 -3.85
N GLY A 16 -9.87 -0.63 -4.73
CA GLY A 16 -9.91 -0.35 -6.16
C GLY A 16 -10.92 -1.26 -6.85
N ILE A 17 -11.91 -0.68 -7.53
CA ILE A 17 -12.83 -1.43 -8.39
C ILE A 17 -12.56 -1.00 -9.83
N SER A 18 -12.18 -1.96 -10.68
CA SER A 18 -11.90 -1.70 -12.10
C SER A 18 -12.69 -2.65 -12.99
N ARG A 19 -13.06 -2.20 -14.19
CA ARG A 19 -13.71 -3.10 -15.17
C ARG A 19 -12.67 -4.08 -15.70
N ASN A 20 -12.98 -5.36 -15.61
CA ASN A 20 -12.13 -6.42 -16.11
C ASN A 20 -12.97 -7.46 -16.86
N LYS A 21 -12.78 -7.53 -18.19
CA LYS A 21 -13.49 -8.45 -19.08
C LYS A 21 -13.15 -9.92 -18.83
N TYR A 22 -12.03 -10.20 -18.15
CA TYR A 22 -11.60 -11.55 -17.80
C TYR A 22 -12.28 -12.09 -16.53
N CYS A 23 -12.94 -11.23 -15.75
CA CYS A 23 -13.70 -11.65 -14.57
C CYS A 23 -15.12 -12.05 -14.98
N LYS A 24 -15.66 -13.14 -14.41
CA LYS A 24 -17.03 -13.62 -14.69
C LYS A 24 -18.11 -12.55 -14.44
N THR A 25 -17.86 -11.64 -13.51
CA THR A 25 -18.74 -10.52 -13.16
C THR A 25 -18.47 -9.24 -13.98
N GLY A 26 -17.41 -9.21 -14.80
CA GLY A 26 -16.97 -8.02 -15.53
C GLY A 26 -16.19 -6.99 -14.70
N TRP A 27 -15.97 -7.27 -13.42
CA TRP A 27 -15.30 -6.35 -12.48
C TRP A 27 -14.15 -7.06 -11.75
N SER A 28 -13.02 -6.37 -11.64
CA SER A 28 -11.89 -6.75 -10.80
C SER A 28 -11.90 -5.89 -9.55
N ILE A 29 -11.82 -6.57 -8.40
CA ILE A 29 -11.71 -5.94 -7.10
C ILE A 29 -10.27 -6.09 -6.65
N GLN A 30 -9.61 -4.98 -6.39
CA GLN A 30 -8.23 -4.92 -5.90
C GLN A 30 -8.22 -4.23 -4.54
N LEU A 31 -7.98 -5.01 -3.50
CA LEU A 31 -7.72 -4.49 -2.16
C LEU A 31 -6.23 -4.20 -2.03
N PHE A 32 -5.90 -2.93 -1.78
CA PHE A 32 -4.54 -2.56 -1.43
C PHE A 32 -4.53 -1.64 -0.23
N PHE A 33 -3.59 -1.91 0.66
CA PHE A 33 -3.23 -1.05 1.76
C PHE A 33 -2.12 -0.12 1.31
N GLN A 34 -2.25 1.17 1.58
CA GLN A 34 -1.31 2.17 1.08
C GLN A 34 -0.95 3.18 2.17
N ILE A 35 0.35 3.43 2.33
CA ILE A 35 0.88 4.50 3.19
C ILE A 35 1.65 5.45 2.29
N ALA A 36 1.20 6.71 2.22
CA ALA A 36 1.88 7.77 1.50
C ALA A 36 2.58 8.69 2.49
N LEU A 37 3.88 8.91 2.30
CA LEU A 37 4.72 9.80 3.09
C LEU A 37 5.57 10.69 2.20
N HIS A 38 6.22 11.69 2.78
CA HIS A 38 7.21 12.50 2.08
C HIS A 38 8.48 11.67 1.81
N GLY A 39 9.19 11.97 0.72
CA GLY A 39 10.41 11.27 0.30
C GLY A 39 11.55 11.30 1.30
N LYS A 40 11.49 12.23 2.27
CA LYS A 40 12.45 12.36 3.37
C LYS A 40 12.29 11.23 4.40
N ASP A 41 11.11 10.65 4.49
CA ASP A 41 10.75 9.63 5.48
C ASP A 41 10.84 8.20 4.89
N ILE A 42 11.72 8.00 3.91
CA ILE A 42 11.87 6.69 3.23
C ILE A 42 12.30 5.58 4.19
N GLU A 43 13.21 5.89 5.11
CA GLU A 43 13.64 4.94 6.14
C GLU A 43 12.48 4.43 7.00
N LEU A 44 11.47 5.28 7.23
CA LEU A 44 10.27 4.88 7.97
C LEU A 44 9.44 3.88 7.15
N LEU A 45 9.23 4.14 5.85
CA LEU A 45 8.54 3.20 4.98
C LEU A 45 9.29 1.88 4.84
N GLU A 46 10.62 1.90 4.79
CA GLU A 46 11.46 0.70 4.75
C GLU A 46 11.35 -0.13 6.04
N ARG A 47 11.37 0.52 7.20
CA ARG A 47 11.12 -0.16 8.49
C ARG A 47 9.72 -0.79 8.54
N VAL A 48 8.71 -0.08 8.03
CA VAL A 48 7.34 -0.61 7.96
C VAL A 48 7.25 -1.77 6.95
N GLN A 49 7.88 -1.67 5.79
CA GLN A 49 7.97 -2.75 4.81
C GLN A 49 8.65 -3.99 5.41
N ASN A 50 9.77 -3.81 6.12
CA ASN A 50 10.48 -4.89 6.80
C ASN A 50 9.65 -5.51 7.93
N TYR A 51 8.89 -4.70 8.67
CA TYR A 51 7.98 -5.19 9.70
C TYR A 51 6.86 -6.08 9.13
N PHE A 52 6.27 -5.69 8.00
CA PHE A 52 5.24 -6.49 7.34
C PHE A 52 5.83 -7.64 6.50
N GLY A 53 7.10 -7.58 6.10
CA GLY A 53 7.75 -8.55 5.20
C GLY A 53 7.18 -8.57 3.78
N VAL A 54 6.23 -7.68 3.47
CA VAL A 54 5.50 -7.60 2.20
C VAL A 54 5.25 -6.13 1.84
N GLY A 55 4.94 -5.88 0.57
CA GLY A 55 4.72 -4.55 0.04
C GLY A 55 5.83 -4.07 -0.89
N LYS A 56 5.54 -3.03 -1.64
CA LYS A 56 6.49 -2.36 -2.53
C LYS A 56 6.41 -0.86 -2.33
N ILE A 57 7.57 -0.20 -2.25
CA ILE A 57 7.67 1.26 -2.19
C ILE A 57 7.75 1.81 -3.62
N TYR A 58 6.95 2.82 -3.91
CA TYR A 58 6.86 3.52 -5.18
C TYR A 58 7.08 5.01 -4.95
N LYS A 59 7.72 5.69 -5.92
CA LYS A 59 7.65 7.15 -5.98
C LYS A 59 6.26 7.57 -6.45
N HIS A 60 5.67 8.55 -5.78
CA HIS A 60 4.40 9.14 -6.14
C HIS A 60 4.59 10.65 -6.19
N GLY A 61 4.61 11.23 -7.38
CA GLY A 61 4.92 12.65 -7.55
C GLY A 61 6.36 13.04 -7.16
N PRO A 62 6.66 14.35 -7.11
CA PRO A 62 8.03 14.85 -6.99
C PRO A 62 8.64 14.65 -5.59
N GLN A 63 7.81 14.62 -4.55
CA GLN A 63 8.26 14.61 -3.16
C GLN A 63 7.56 13.58 -2.27
N SER A 64 6.66 12.76 -2.82
CA SER A 64 6.02 11.69 -2.03
C SER A 64 6.45 10.30 -2.47
N ILE A 65 6.45 9.41 -1.50
CA ILE A 65 6.77 7.99 -1.63
C ILE A 65 5.65 7.21 -0.98
N ILE A 66 5.41 6.02 -1.50
CA ILE A 66 4.22 5.25 -1.17
C ILE A 66 4.59 3.80 -0.99
N LEU A 67 4.33 3.26 0.20
CA LEU A 67 4.32 1.83 0.42
C LEU A 67 2.93 1.30 0.05
N ARG A 68 2.86 0.38 -0.91
CA ARG A 68 1.63 -0.32 -1.27
C ARG A 68 1.78 -1.81 -0.96
N ILE A 69 0.86 -2.33 -0.15
CA ILE A 69 0.70 -3.73 0.19
C ILE A 69 -0.60 -4.23 -0.42
N SER A 70 -0.50 -5.04 -1.47
CA SER A 70 -1.65 -5.71 -2.07
C SER A 70 -1.65 -7.18 -1.64
N SER A 71 -2.77 -7.66 -1.11
CA SER A 71 -2.93 -9.06 -0.67
C SER A 71 -2.89 -10.06 -1.83
N VAL A 72 -3.05 -9.61 -3.07
CA VAL A 72 -3.12 -10.48 -4.24
C VAL A 72 -1.72 -10.76 -4.77
N LYS A 73 -0.97 -11.60 -4.05
CA LYS A 73 0.24 -12.26 -4.57
C LYS A 73 0.04 -13.76 -4.79
N HIS A 74 -1.19 -14.26 -4.76
CA HIS A 74 -1.47 -15.65 -5.08
C HIS A 74 -2.90 -15.80 -5.64
N LEU A 75 -3.06 -15.58 -6.93
CA LEU A 75 -4.08 -16.24 -7.75
C LEU A 75 -3.54 -16.42 -9.16
#